data_AF-A0A238LNR4-F1
#
_entry.id   AF-A0A238LNR4-F1
#
_cell.length_a   1.000
_cell.length_b   1.000
_cell.length_c   1.000
_cell.angle_alpha   90.00
_cell.angle_beta   90.00
_cell.angle_gamma   90.00
#
_symmetry.space_group_name_H-M   'P 1'
#
loop_
_entity.id
_entity.type
_entity.pdbx_description
1 polymer ?
#
loop_
_entity_poly.entity_id
_entity_poly.type
_entity_poly.pdbx_seq_one_letter_code
_entity_poly.pdbx_strand_id
1 'polypeptide(L)'
;MFLVAGQHSDYACARALLDALQPARHRLADRGYGSDCYREVLEETGIKPRIPSRKGCKIAILHDEARYQEFHEVENSFARLKDWRRVATR
;
A
#
# COMPACT_ATOMS: atom_id res chain seq x y z
N MET A 1 -14.54 12.73 4.61
CA MET A 1 -13.91 12.79 3.27
C MET A 1 -12.55 13.45 3.43
N PHE A 2 -11.46 12.72 3.21
CA PHE A 2 -10.08 13.22 3.32
C PHE A 2 -9.51 13.38 1.91
N LEU A 3 -9.21 14.62 1.51
CA LEU A 3 -8.68 14.94 0.19
C LEU A 3 -7.40 15.76 0.36
N VAL A 4 -6.39 15.43 -0.44
CA VAL A 4 -5.10 16.11 -0.46
C VAL A 4 -4.78 16.59 -1.88
N ALA A 5 -3.89 17.58 -1.99
CA ALA A 5 -3.41 18.06 -3.28
C ALA A 5 -2.68 16.93 -4.04
N GLY A 6 -2.75 16.94 -5.37
CA GLY A 6 -2.16 15.87 -6.21
C GLY A 6 -0.64 15.75 -6.15
N GLN A 7 0.06 16.76 -5.61
CA GLN A 7 1.52 16.73 -5.38
C GLN A 7 1.88 16.28 -3.95
N HIS A 8 0.89 15.99 -3.11
CA HIS A 8 1.12 15.54 -1.75
C HIS A 8 1.57 14.08 -1.73
N SER A 9 2.42 13.71 -0.78
CA SER A 9 2.94 12.36 -0.72
C SER A 9 1.87 11.35 -0.32
N ASP A 10 1.80 10.24 -1.05
CA ASP A 10 0.89 9.13 -0.74
C ASP A 10 1.13 8.55 0.66
N TYR A 11 2.37 8.58 1.18
CA TYR A 11 2.68 8.07 2.53
C TYR A 11 2.03 8.91 3.64
N ALA A 12 2.05 10.23 3.49
CA ALA A 12 1.42 11.15 4.43
C ALA A 12 -0.10 10.95 4.45
N CYS A 13 -0.69 10.74 3.27
CA CYS A 13 -2.10 10.40 3.13
C CYS A 13 -2.42 9.05 3.78
N ALA A 14 -1.61 8.01 3.53
CA ALA A 14 -1.80 6.68 4.10
C ALA A 14 -1.68 6.67 5.63
N ARG A 15 -0.74 7.43 6.21
CA ARG A 15 -0.64 7.60 7.68
C ARG A 15 -1.87 8.29 8.24
N ALA A 16 -2.35 9.36 7.62
CA ALA A 16 -3.53 10.09 8.09
C ALA A 16 -4.81 9.24 8.07
N LEU A 17 -4.88 8.25 7.16
CA LEU A 17 -6.02 7.34 7.04
C LEU A 17 -5.94 6.11 7.94
N LEU A 18 -4.80 5.86 8.60
CA LEU A 18 -4.57 4.61 9.32
C LEU A 18 -5.59 4.37 10.44
N ASP A 19 -5.95 5.44 11.17
CA ASP A 19 -6.91 5.40 12.29
C ASP A 19 -8.36 5.17 11.83
N ALA A 20 -8.66 5.50 10.56
CA ALA A 20 -9.97 5.28 9.98
C ALA A 20 -10.15 3.83 9.47
N LEU A 21 -9.07 3.04 9.39
CA LEU A 21 -9.12 1.67 8.93
C LEU A 21 -9.47 0.71 10.07
N GLN A 22 -10.21 -0.35 9.75
CA GLN A 22 -10.49 -1.41 10.71
C GLN A 22 -9.20 -2.07 11.19
N PRO A 23 -9.06 -2.37 12.49
CA PRO A 23 -7.87 -3.05 13.03
C PRO A 23 -7.58 -4.34 12.27
N ALA A 24 -6.32 -4.61 11.96
CA ALA A 24 -5.90 -5.84 11.32
C ALA A 24 -4.57 -6.33 11.89
N ARG A 25 -4.38 -7.65 11.92
CA ARG A 25 -3.11 -8.26 12.37
C ARG A 25 -1.97 -8.02 11.37
N HIS A 26 -2.32 -7.89 10.10
CA HIS A 26 -1.37 -7.69 9.01
C HIS A 26 -1.93 -6.66 8.04
N ARG A 27 -1.05 -5.80 7.51
CA ARG A 27 -1.39 -4.88 6.42
C ARG A 27 -0.53 -5.21 5.22
N LEU A 28 -1.20 -5.53 4.13
CA LEU A 28 -0.58 -5.69 2.82
C LEU A 28 -0.64 -4.34 2.11
N ALA A 29 0.47 -3.96 1.49
CA ALA A 29 0.52 -2.77 0.65
C ALA A 29 1.51 -2.99 -0.50
N ASP A 30 1.33 -2.20 -1.56
CA ASP A 30 2.24 -2.20 -2.69
C ASP A 30 3.67 -1.79 -2.26
N ARG A 31 4.67 -2.21 -3.04
CA ARG A 31 6.08 -1.84 -2.86
C ARG A 31 6.30 -0.33 -2.75
N GLY A 32 5.47 0.47 -3.43
CA GLY A 32 5.43 1.92 -3.32
C GLY A 32 5.25 2.41 -1.88
N TYR A 33 4.54 1.67 -1.02
CA TYR A 33 4.29 2.02 0.39
C TYR A 33 5.37 1.50 1.36
N GLY A 34 6.48 0.99 0.84
CA GLY A 34 7.54 0.37 1.64
C GLY A 34 8.48 1.32 2.38
N SER A 35 8.11 2.58 2.62
CA SER A 35 8.93 3.54 3.38
C SER A 35 9.04 3.15 4.85
N ASP A 36 10.21 3.36 5.45
CA ASP A 36 10.47 3.01 6.86
C ASP A 36 9.49 3.72 7.81
N CYS A 37 9.23 5.01 7.59
CA CYS A 37 8.27 5.77 8.39
C CYS A 37 6.87 5.14 8.41
N TYR A 38 6.34 4.68 7.27
CA TYR A 38 5.02 4.04 7.21
C TYR A 38 5.01 2.66 7.88
N ARG A 39 6.15 1.97 7.95
CA ARG A 39 6.27 0.67 8.63
C ARG A 39 6.31 0.83 10.14
N GLU A 40 7.08 1.79 10.63
CA GLU A 40 7.15 2.14 12.06
C GLU A 40 5.76 2.46 12.58
N VAL A 41 5.03 3.31 11.87
CA VAL A 41 3.62 3.65 12.06
C VAL A 41 2.70 2.43 12.18
N LEU A 42 2.90 1.43 11.32
CA LEU A 42 2.09 0.21 11.32
C LEU A 42 2.43 -0.64 12.55
N GLU A 43 3.71 -0.75 12.88
CA GLU A 43 4.17 -1.49 14.06
C GLU A 43 3.72 -0.84 15.37
N GLU A 44 3.76 0.49 15.48
CA GLU A 44 3.23 1.27 16.61
C GLU A 44 1.74 1.01 16.84
N THR A 45 0.97 0.85 15.76
CA THR A 45 -0.46 0.55 15.82
C THR A 45 -0.75 -0.93 16.04
N GLY A 46 0.28 -1.76 16.24
CA GLY A 46 0.17 -3.20 16.48
C GLY A 46 -0.13 -4.00 15.21
N ILE A 47 0.07 -3.41 14.04
CA ILE A 47 -0.24 -4.02 12.75
C ILE A 47 1.05 -4.41 12.03
N LYS A 48 1.23 -5.69 11.72
CA LYS A 48 2.45 -6.15 11.06
C LYS A 48 2.48 -5.73 9.58
N PRO A 49 3.48 -4.94 9.12
CA PRO A 49 3.61 -4.58 7.72
C PRO A 49 4.03 -5.80 6.88
N ARG A 50 3.24 -6.16 5.88
CA ARG A 50 3.58 -7.15 4.84
C ARG A 50 3.75 -6.44 3.51
N ILE A 51 4.83 -5.68 3.42
CA ILE A 51 5.15 -4.86 2.25
C ILE A 51 6.50 -5.34 1.71
N PRO A 52 6.70 -5.55 0.41
CA PRO A 52 8.03 -5.87 -0.09
C PRO A 52 8.99 -4.70 0.09
N SER A 53 10.30 -4.96 0.08
CA SER A 53 11.30 -3.89 0.04
C SER A 53 11.25 -3.13 -1.28
N ARG A 54 11.51 -1.83 -1.20
CA ARG A 54 11.69 -0.99 -2.39
C ARG A 54 12.93 -1.45 -3.17
N LYS A 55 12.88 -1.32 -4.49
CA LYS A 55 14.03 -1.54 -5.37
C LYS A 55 15.15 -0.56 -4.95
N GLY A 56 16.32 -1.07 -4.61
CA GLY A 56 17.46 -0.27 -4.13
C GLY A 56 17.50 0.00 -2.61
N CYS A 57 16.65 -0.66 -1.82
CA CYS A 57 16.78 -0.62 -0.36
C CYS A 57 18.11 -1.29 0.07
N LYS A 58 18.86 -0.65 0.96
CA LYS A 58 20.15 -1.17 1.48
C LYS A 58 19.96 -2.44 2.29
N ILE A 59 18.81 -2.60 2.94
CA ILE A 59 18.47 -3.74 3.77
C ILE A 59 17.20 -4.37 3.18
N ALA A 60 17.34 -5.56 2.62
CA ALA A 60 16.18 -6.31 2.14
C ALA A 60 15.36 -6.79 3.34
N ILE A 61 14.08 -6.45 3.34
CA ILE A 61 13.09 -6.90 4.32
C ILE A 61 12.51 -8.20 3.78
N LEU A 62 12.66 -9.26 4.57
CA LEU A 62 12.11 -10.57 4.25
C LEU A 62 10.58 -10.45 4.15
N HIS A 63 10.04 -10.82 3.00
CA HIS A 63 8.61 -10.89 2.77
C HIS A 63 8.29 -12.22 2.08
N ASP A 64 7.09 -12.73 2.34
CA ASP A 64 6.60 -13.98 1.75
C ASP A 64 6.15 -13.70 0.30
N GLU A 65 6.98 -14.08 -0.67
CA GLU A 65 6.70 -13.86 -2.09
C GLU A 65 5.43 -14.58 -2.55
N ALA A 66 5.13 -15.78 -2.04
CA ALA A 66 3.94 -16.53 -2.42
C ALA A 66 2.67 -15.79 -2.01
N ARG A 67 2.66 -15.20 -0.81
CA ARG A 67 1.55 -14.35 -0.37
C ARG A 67 1.50 -13.00 -1.05
N TYR A 68 2.63 -12.49 -1.51
CA TYR A 68 2.65 -11.28 -2.34
C TYR A 68 2.07 -11.55 -3.73
N GLN A 69 2.17 -12.78 -4.26
CA GLN A 69 1.52 -13.17 -5.51
C GLN A 69 -0.01 -13.16 -5.41
N GLU A 70 -0.60 -13.46 -4.24
CA GLU A 70 -2.05 -13.31 -4.03
C GLU A 70 -2.52 -11.86 -4.28
N PHE A 71 -1.64 -10.88 -4.08
CA PHE A 71 -1.92 -9.47 -4.37
C PHE A 71 -2.05 -9.15 -5.86
N HIS A 72 -1.53 -10.01 -6.73
CA HIS A 72 -1.64 -9.85 -8.18
C HIS A 72 -3.10 -9.88 -8.65
N GLU A 73 -3.96 -10.69 -8.01
CA GLU A 73 -5.38 -10.76 -8.36
C GLU A 73 -6.12 -9.46 -8.01
N VAL A 74 -5.76 -8.84 -6.89
CA VAL A 74 -6.27 -7.53 -6.47
C VAL A 74 -5.81 -6.46 -7.44
N GLU A 75 -4.53 -6.44 -7.79
CA GLU A 75 -3.96 -5.50 -8.77
C GLU A 75 -4.62 -5.64 -10.15
N ASN A 76 -4.82 -6.86 -10.64
CA ASN A 76 -5.52 -7.13 -11.89
C ASN A 76 -6.97 -6.63 -11.85
N SER A 77 -7.62 -6.71 -10.69
CA SER A 77 -8.97 -6.17 -10.52
C SER A 77 -8.98 -4.63 -10.60
N PHE A 78 -8.00 -3.95 -10.02
CA PHE A 78 -7.83 -2.50 -10.18
C PHE A 78 -7.45 -2.10 -11.62
N ALA A 79 -6.60 -2.88 -12.29
CA ALA A 79 -6.23 -2.64 -13.69
C ALA A 79 -7.46 -2.67 -14.58
N ARG A 80 -8.32 -3.70 -14.43
CA ARG A 80 -9.61 -3.75 -15.09
C ARG A 80 -10.44 -2.50 -14.79
N LEU A 81 -10.63 -2.11 -13.53
CA LEU A 81 -11.38 -0.89 -13.21
C LEU A 81 -10.84 0.37 -13.92
N LYS A 82 -9.51 0.50 -14.04
CA LYS A 82 -8.87 1.61 -14.76
C LYS A 82 -9.10 1.55 -16.27
N ASP A 83 -9.10 0.37 -16.87
CA ASP A 83 -9.39 0.18 -18.30
C ASP A 83 -10.81 0.61 -18.64
N TRP A 84 -11.79 0.27 -17.81
CA TRP A 84 -13.19 0.68 -18.01
C TRP A 84 -13.36 2.20 -17.89
N ARG A 85 -12.62 2.86 -16.98
CA ARG A 85 -12.59 4.32 -16.89
C ARG A 85 -12.12 4.96 -18.20
N ARG A 86 -11.11 4.36 -18.85
CA ARG A 86 -10.57 4.82 -20.13
C ARG A 86 -11.58 4.68 -21.27
N VAL A 87 -12.42 3.65 -21.25
CA VAL A 87 -13.50 3.48 -22.23
C VAL A 87 -14.58 4.55 -22.06
N ALA A 88 -14.95 4.88 -20.82
CA ALA A 88 -15.99 5.88 -20.54
C ALA A 88 -15.62 7.34 -20.88
N THR A 89 -14.32 7.64 -21.04
CA THR A 89 -13.82 8.99 -21.38
C THR A 89 -13.45 9.17 -22.85
N ARG A 90 -13.77 8.20 -23.72
CA ARG A 90 -13.63 8.32 -25.17
C ARG A 90 -14.92 8.79 -25.84
#